data_AF-A0AAW4BKM2-F1
#
_entry.id   AF-A0AAW4BKM2-F1
#
_cell.length_a   1.000
_cell.length_b   1.000
_cell.length_c   1.000
_cell.angle_alpha   90.00
_cell.angle_beta   90.00
_cell.angle_gamma   90.00
#
_symmetry.space_group_name_H-M   'P 1'
#
loop_
_entity.id
_entity.type
_entity.pdbx_description
1 polymer ?
#
loop_
_entity_poly.entity_id
_entity_poly.type
_entity_poly.pdbx_seq_one_letter_code
_entity_poly.pdbx_strand_id
1 'polypeptide(L)'
;PKVENPHSGFRLAATGAVKDTAMEYEDVAFYTVEYLAQAYPERLQERYQIDELPQSDVEWMEEIGRKRGALRPGGRIDLHKASEILLHELRQGILG
;
A
#
# COMPACT_ATOMS: atom_id res chain seq x y z
N PRO A 1 11.90 -22.73 19.92
CA PRO A 1 11.54 -21.32 20.16
C PRO A 1 10.92 -20.72 18.90
N LYS A 2 9.61 -20.45 18.92
CA LYS A 2 8.86 -19.96 17.76
C LYS A 2 9.36 -18.55 17.41
N VAL A 3 10.03 -18.43 16.28
CA VAL A 3 10.43 -17.14 15.72
C VAL A 3 9.15 -16.52 15.18
N GLU A 4 8.44 -15.78 16.03
CA GLU A 4 7.44 -14.82 15.57
C GLU A 4 8.21 -13.76 14.78
N ASN A 5 8.29 -13.97 13.48
CA ASN A 5 8.83 -13.01 12.55
C ASN A 5 7.66 -12.10 12.14
N PRO A 6 7.54 -10.87 12.69
CA PRO A 6 6.42 -9.98 12.39
C PRO A 6 6.25 -9.74 10.88
N HIS A 7 7.34 -9.74 10.11
CA HIS A 7 7.30 -9.63 8.65
C HIS A 7 6.54 -10.78 7.96
N SER A 8 6.49 -11.97 8.57
CA SER A 8 5.78 -13.11 7.97
C SER A 8 4.27 -12.95 8.01
N GLY A 9 3.73 -12.33 9.07
CA GLY A 9 2.30 -12.02 9.20
C GLY A 9 1.84 -10.97 8.19
N PHE A 10 2.63 -9.92 7.99
CA PHE A 10 2.32 -8.87 7.01
C PHE A 10 2.44 -9.35 5.56
N ARG A 11 3.44 -10.18 5.22
CA ARG A 11 3.51 -10.82 3.88
C ARG A 11 2.32 -11.73 3.62
N LEU A 12 1.83 -12.46 4.64
CA LEU A 12 0.62 -13.27 4.54
C LEU A 12 -0.64 -12.40 4.37
N ALA A 13 -0.71 -11.25 5.03
CA ALA A 13 -1.82 -10.31 4.87
C ALA A 13 -1.82 -9.62 3.49
N ALA A 14 -0.66 -9.19 3.00
CA ALA A 14 -0.50 -8.60 1.67
C ALA A 14 -0.89 -9.57 0.54
N THR A 15 -0.64 -10.87 0.73
CA THR A 15 -1.01 -11.93 -0.23
C THR A 15 -2.45 -12.46 -0.06
N GLY A 16 -3.23 -11.90 0.88
CA GLY A 16 -4.63 -12.27 1.09
C GLY A 16 -4.87 -13.55 1.90
N ALA A 17 -3.84 -14.09 2.58
CA ALA A 17 -3.96 -15.30 3.40
C ALA A 17 -4.57 -15.03 4.80
N VAL A 18 -4.66 -13.78 5.23
CA VAL A 18 -5.31 -13.39 6.50
C VAL A 18 -6.72 -12.88 6.18
N LYS A 19 -7.69 -13.77 6.33
CA LYS A 19 -9.14 -13.50 6.25
C LYS A 19 -9.57 -12.52 7.35
N ASP A 20 -10.18 -11.41 6.96
CA ASP A 20 -11.41 -10.88 7.56
C ASP A 20 -11.49 -10.71 9.10
N THR A 21 -10.40 -10.38 9.77
CA THR A 21 -10.46 -9.99 11.18
C THR A 21 -9.67 -8.71 11.42
N ALA A 22 -10.37 -7.58 11.30
CA ALA A 22 -10.05 -6.32 11.99
C ALA A 22 -8.60 -5.80 11.87
N MET A 23 -7.89 -6.16 10.81
CA MET A 23 -6.60 -5.57 10.48
C MET A 23 -6.89 -4.39 9.55
N GLU A 24 -6.60 -3.18 10.01
CA GLU A 24 -6.89 -1.95 9.31
C GLU A 24 -6.27 -2.05 7.90
N TYR A 25 -7.11 -1.88 6.86
CA TYR A 25 -6.65 -1.89 5.46
C TYR A 25 -5.47 -0.93 5.26
N GLU A 26 -5.46 0.16 6.04
CA GLU A 26 -4.36 1.10 6.13
C GLU A 26 -3.07 0.42 6.57
N ASP A 27 -2.99 -0.23 7.73
CA ASP A 27 -1.76 -0.88 8.21
C ASP A 27 -1.15 -1.85 7.19
N VAL A 28 -2.00 -2.64 6.52
CA VAL A 28 -1.55 -3.59 5.49
C VAL A 28 -1.05 -2.86 4.25
N ALA A 29 -1.74 -1.81 3.82
CA ALA A 29 -1.33 -1.01 2.67
C ALA A 29 -0.04 -0.23 2.94
N PHE A 30 0.11 0.35 4.13
CA PHE A 30 1.31 1.06 4.56
C PHE A 30 2.52 0.11 4.58
N TYR A 31 2.39 -1.07 5.20
CA TYR A 31 3.45 -2.07 5.13
C TYR A 31 3.76 -2.50 3.69
N THR A 32 2.72 -2.67 2.87
CA THR A 32 2.86 -3.08 1.47
C THR A 32 3.61 -2.02 0.67
N VAL A 33 3.21 -0.75 0.79
CA VAL A 33 3.83 0.35 0.06
C VAL A 33 5.26 0.57 0.52
N GLU A 34 5.54 0.45 1.82
CA GLU A 34 6.89 0.53 2.35
C GLU A 34 7.78 -0.57 1.76
N TYR A 35 7.30 -1.81 1.74
CA TYR A 35 8.04 -2.92 1.14
C TYR A 35 8.28 -2.71 -0.36
N LEU A 36 7.25 -2.30 -1.11
CA LEU A 36 7.38 -2.08 -2.55
C LEU A 36 8.25 -0.86 -2.86
N ALA A 37 8.22 0.19 -2.05
CA ALA A 37 9.10 1.35 -2.19
C ALA A 37 10.58 0.98 -1.93
N GLN A 38 10.85 0.04 -1.03
CA GLN A 38 12.22 -0.44 -0.79
C GLN A 38 12.69 -1.45 -1.85
N ALA A 39 11.82 -2.36 -2.28
CA ALA A 39 12.20 -3.45 -3.19
C ALA A 39 12.07 -3.08 -4.67
N TYR A 40 11.06 -2.28 -5.04
CA TYR A 40 10.70 -1.94 -6.42
C TYR A 40 10.22 -0.47 -6.58
N PRO A 41 11.00 0.54 -6.13
CA PRO A 41 10.58 1.95 -6.16
C PRO A 41 10.25 2.45 -7.58
N GLU A 42 11.08 2.09 -8.57
CA GLU A 42 10.91 2.52 -9.96
C GLU A 42 9.59 2.01 -10.58
N ARG A 43 9.19 0.77 -10.25
CA ARG A 43 7.92 0.21 -10.73
C ARG A 43 6.73 0.93 -10.12
N LEU A 44 6.81 1.26 -8.83
CA LEU A 44 5.76 2.01 -8.17
C LEU A 44 5.64 3.41 -8.78
N GLN A 45 6.78 4.03 -9.05
CA GLN A 45 6.88 5.34 -9.69
C GLN A 45 6.23 5.33 -11.08
N GLU A 46 6.57 4.37 -11.94
CA GLU A 46 5.96 4.22 -13.27
C GLU A 46 4.45 3.95 -13.17
N ARG A 47 4.03 3.06 -12.26
CA ARG A 47 2.63 2.64 -12.13
C ARG A 47 1.70 3.78 -11.73
N TYR A 48 2.16 4.62 -10.80
CA TYR A 48 1.39 5.75 -10.30
C TYR A 48 1.77 7.07 -10.97
N GLN A 49 2.72 7.06 -11.92
CA GLN A 49 3.22 8.24 -12.62
C GLN A 49 3.65 9.33 -11.64
N ILE A 50 4.44 8.95 -10.64
CA ILE A 50 4.92 9.85 -9.58
C ILE A 50 6.23 10.48 -10.06
N ASP A 51 6.30 11.80 -10.07
CA ASP A 51 7.45 12.52 -10.65
C ASP A 51 8.69 12.43 -9.75
N GLU A 52 8.49 12.50 -8.43
CA GLU A 52 9.56 12.44 -7.42
C GLU A 52 9.29 11.30 -6.45
N LEU A 53 10.30 10.45 -6.20
CA LEU A 53 10.19 9.33 -5.28
C LEU A 53 9.90 9.83 -3.86
N PRO A 54 8.72 9.53 -3.30
CA PRO A 54 8.38 9.88 -1.93
C PRO A 54 9.33 9.22 -0.93
N GLN A 55 9.62 9.92 0.17
CA GLN A 55 10.57 9.47 1.19
C GLN A 55 9.89 8.70 2.33
N SER A 56 8.57 8.86 2.48
CA SER A 56 7.77 8.15 3.47
C SER A 56 6.64 7.36 2.82
N ASP A 57 6.25 6.29 3.50
CA ASP A 57 5.05 5.49 3.22
C ASP A 57 3.77 6.36 3.17
N VAL A 58 3.64 7.34 4.05
CA VAL A 58 2.53 8.32 4.03
C VAL A 58 2.50 9.10 2.73
N GLU A 59 3.62 9.67 2.30
CA GLU A 59 3.68 10.43 1.04
C GLU A 59 3.40 9.52 -0.17
N TRP A 60 3.88 8.27 -0.15
CA TRP A 60 3.51 7.29 -1.18
C TRP A 60 1.99 7.07 -1.23
N MET A 61 1.36 6.87 -0.08
CA MET A 61 -0.10 6.70 0.01
C MET A 61 -0.86 7.94 -0.45
N GLU A 62 -0.35 9.14 -0.13
CA GLU A 62 -0.93 10.40 -0.59
C GLU A 62 -0.83 10.57 -2.11
N GLU A 63 0.32 10.26 -2.70
CA GLU A 63 0.52 10.32 -4.15
C GLU A 63 -0.31 9.26 -4.88
N ILE A 64 -0.37 8.02 -4.38
CA ILE A 64 -1.28 6.98 -4.89
C ILE A 64 -2.72 7.47 -4.85
N GLY A 65 -3.14 8.02 -3.70
CA GLY A 65 -4.48 8.54 -3.52
C GLY A 65 -4.78 9.70 -4.46
N ARG A 66 -3.83 10.61 -4.67
CA ARG A 66 -3.95 11.75 -5.58
C ARG A 66 -4.11 11.28 -7.03
N LYS A 67 -3.27 10.33 -7.46
CA LYS A 67 -3.24 9.81 -8.84
C LYS A 67 -4.44 8.91 -9.15
N ARG A 68 -5.02 8.25 -8.14
CA ARG A 68 -6.18 7.35 -8.29
C ARG A 68 -7.52 7.96 -7.85
N GLY A 69 -7.55 9.24 -7.46
CA GLY A 69 -8.79 9.94 -7.10
C GLY A 69 -9.38 9.50 -5.76
N ALA A 70 -8.55 9.06 -4.82
CA ALA A 70 -8.92 8.83 -3.43
C ALA A 70 -8.99 10.17 -2.69
N LEU A 71 -10.02 10.96 -2.99
CA LEU A 71 -10.26 12.26 -2.37
C LEU A 71 -11.49 12.21 -1.46
N ARG A 72 -11.37 12.80 -0.27
CA ARG A 72 -12.47 13.12 0.64
C ARG A 72 -13.03 14.53 0.37
N PRO A 73 -14.30 14.78 0.74
CA PRO A 73 -14.85 16.13 0.75
C PRO A 73 -13.93 17.10 1.50
N GLY A 74 -13.66 18.27 0.90
CA GLY A 74 -12.71 19.25 1.42
C GLY A 74 -11.29 19.14 0.87
N GLY A 75 -11.06 18.33 -0.17
CA GLY A 75 -9.77 18.28 -0.89
C GLY A 75 -8.66 17.52 -0.16
N ARG A 76 -9.02 16.70 0.83
CA ARG A 76 -8.08 15.84 1.57
C ARG A 76 -7.97 14.48 0.90
N ILE A 77 -6.80 13.85 1.01
CA ILE A 77 -6.61 12.47 0.53
C ILE A 77 -7.30 11.48 1.48
N ASP A 78 -7.99 10.51 0.90
CA ASP A 78 -8.58 9.38 1.60
C ASP A 78 -7.57 8.23 1.66
N LEU A 79 -6.83 8.15 2.76
CA LEU A 79 -5.81 7.09 2.95
C LEU A 79 -6.45 5.69 2.98
N HIS A 80 -7.64 5.55 3.55
CA HIS A 80 -8.37 4.28 3.56
C HIS A 80 -8.66 3.81 2.12
N LYS A 81 -9.21 4.70 1.30
CA LYS A 81 -9.52 4.38 -0.09
C LYS A 81 -8.25 4.16 -0.94
N ALA A 82 -7.19 4.91 -0.68
CA ALA A 82 -5.88 4.65 -1.31
C ALA A 82 -5.35 3.25 -0.93
N SER A 83 -5.55 2.84 0.32
CA SER A 83 -5.18 1.52 0.84
C SER A 83 -5.94 0.40 0.17
N GLU A 84 -7.25 0.55 0.02
CA GLU A 84 -8.07 -0.41 -0.74
C GLU A 84 -7.57 -0.55 -2.19
N ILE A 85 -7.27 0.57 -2.85
CA ILE A 85 -6.80 0.58 -4.25
C ILE A 85 -5.46 -0.14 -4.37
N LEU A 86 -4.46 0.22 -3.54
CA LEU A 86 -3.13 -0.40 -3.57
C LEU A 86 -3.23 -1.91 -3.37
N LEU A 87 -3.95 -2.35 -2.32
CA LEU A 87 -4.08 -3.77 -2.02
C LEU A 87 -4.89 -4.51 -3.09
N HIS A 88 -5.87 -3.85 -3.71
CA HIS A 88 -6.63 -4.44 -4.82
C HIS A 88 -5.75 -4.63 -6.06
N GLU A 89 -4.96 -3.62 -6.44
CA GLU A 89 -4.02 -3.71 -7.56
C GLU A 89 -2.94 -4.78 -7.30
N LEU A 90 -2.46 -4.89 -6.05
CA LEU A 90 -1.51 -5.94 -5.67
C LEU A 90 -2.12 -7.33 -5.83
N ARG A 91 -3.32 -7.56 -5.30
CA ARG A 91 -4.02 -8.85 -5.38
C ARG A 91 -4.41 -9.23 -6.80
N GLN A 92 -4.63 -8.25 -7.68
CA GLN A 92 -4.88 -8.48 -9.10
C GLN A 92 -3.61 -8.83 -9.89
N GLY A 93 -2.43 -8.80 -9.26
CA GLY A 93 -1.15 -9.05 -9.93
C GLY A 93 -0.73 -7.91 -10.85
N ILE A 94 -1.26 -6.69 -10.64
CA ILE A 94 -0.95 -5.53 -11.46
C ILE A 94 0.39 -4.89 -11.05
N LEU A 95 0.78 -5.05 -9.78
CA LEU A 95 2.03 -4.55 -9.21
C LEU A 95 3.19 -5.57 -9.29
N GLY A 96 2.98 -6.73 -9.94
CA GLY A 96 3.93 -7.86 -10.01
C GLY A 96 4.36 -8.20 -11.43
#